data_AF-A0AAV3P2Q4-F1
#
_entry.id   AF-A0AAV3P2Q4-F1
#
_cell.length_a   1.000
_cell.length_b   1.000
_cell.length_c   1.000
_cell.angle_alpha   90.00
_cell.angle_beta   90.00
_cell.angle_gamma   90.00
#
_symmetry.space_group_name_H-M   'P 1'
#
loop_
_entity.id
_entity.type
_entity.pdbx_description
1 polymer ?
#
loop_
_entity_poly.entity_id
_entity_poly.type
_entity_poly.pdbx_seq_one_letter_code
_entity_poly.pdbx_strand_id
1 'polypeptide(L)'
;MAVMYGLYHLVAANGLVWLVCYYGVPLLVVNGFLALIIYLQQTHSSLPHYDSSEWDWLRGALTTVDRDYGFLNKVFHNITHTYVSHHLFSTMPHYHAREATNVIKPLLGEYYQYREVKECICVEAGEGDQKKGVFWYKNKF
;
A
#
# COMPACT_ATOMS: atom_id res chain seq x y z
N MET A 1 6.40 -4.45 28.76
CA MET A 1 6.37 -3.94 30.16
C MET A 1 6.70 -2.46 30.26
N ALA A 2 7.81 -1.95 29.69
CA ALA A 2 8.17 -0.53 29.77
C ALA A 2 7.15 0.45 29.15
N VAL A 3 6.58 0.12 27.98
CA VAL A 3 5.56 0.99 27.33
C VAL A 3 4.30 1.11 28.18
N MET A 4 3.76 -0.01 28.67
CA MET A 4 2.58 0.00 29.54
C MET A 4 2.82 0.77 30.84
N TYR A 5 4.02 0.65 31.41
CA TYR A 5 4.42 1.41 32.59
C TYR A 5 4.53 2.93 32.32
N GLY A 6 5.09 3.32 31.17
CA GLY A 6 5.13 4.72 30.74
C GLY A 6 3.74 5.30 30.50
N LEU A 7 2.86 4.55 29.83
CA LEU A 7 1.46 4.96 29.63
C LEU A 7 0.72 5.10 30.95
N TYR A 8 0.93 4.19 31.91
CA TYR A 8 0.35 4.29 33.25
C TYR A 8 0.75 5.59 33.95
N HIS A 9 2.03 5.95 33.94
CA HIS A 9 2.51 7.21 34.52
C HIS A 9 1.92 8.45 33.83
N LEU A 10 1.81 8.42 32.51
CA LEU A 10 1.18 9.52 31.75
C LEU A 10 -0.30 9.70 32.10
N VAL A 11 -1.03 8.59 32.30
CA VAL A 11 -2.42 8.61 32.77
C VAL A 11 -2.51 9.12 34.21
N ALA A 12 -1.61 8.67 35.09
CA ALA A 12 -1.59 9.13 36.48
C ALA A 12 -1.31 10.64 36.58
N ALA A 13 -0.47 11.19 35.71
CA ALA A 13 -0.10 12.61 35.72
C ALA A 13 -1.11 13.52 35.00
N ASN A 14 -1.68 13.09 33.86
CA ASN A 14 -2.47 13.97 32.98
C ASN A 14 -3.93 13.49 32.77
N GLY A 15 -4.27 12.30 33.26
CA GLY A 15 -5.58 11.68 33.06
C GLY A 15 -5.70 10.88 31.76
N LEU A 16 -6.72 10.03 31.70
CA LEU A 16 -6.96 9.13 30.57
C LEU A 16 -7.37 9.89 29.30
N VAL A 17 -8.21 10.93 29.43
CA VAL A 17 -8.68 11.74 28.28
C VAL A 17 -7.50 12.38 27.57
N TRP A 18 -6.54 12.93 28.33
CA TRP A 18 -5.33 13.50 27.76
C TRP A 18 -4.54 12.46 26.96
N LEU A 19 -4.33 11.26 27.51
CA LEU A 19 -3.64 10.18 26.79
C LEU A 19 -4.38 9.80 25.50
N VAL A 20 -5.70 9.67 25.53
CA VAL A 20 -6.49 9.34 24.34
C VAL A 20 -6.38 10.44 23.28
N CYS A 21 -6.49 11.72 23.65
CA CYS A 21 -6.44 12.82 22.68
C CYS A 21 -5.04 13.01 22.06
N TYR A 22 -3.97 12.88 22.84
CA TYR A 22 -2.61 13.16 22.36
C TYR A 22 -1.87 11.94 21.83
N TYR A 23 -2.26 10.73 22.27
CA TYR A 23 -1.61 9.49 21.84
C TYR A 23 -2.58 8.59 21.08
N GLY A 24 -3.76 8.31 21.65
CA GLY A 24 -4.73 7.39 21.06
C GLY A 24 -5.25 7.82 19.69
N VAL A 25 -5.82 9.03 19.60
CA VAL A 25 -6.42 9.57 18.37
C VAL A 25 -5.38 9.73 17.26
N PRO A 26 -4.21 10.36 17.48
CA PRO A 26 -3.18 10.44 16.44
C PRO A 26 -2.70 9.07 15.96
N LEU A 27 -2.52 8.12 16.89
CA LEU A 27 -2.14 6.75 16.54
C LEU A 27 -3.19 6.09 15.64
N LEU A 28 -4.47 6.20 15.98
CA LEU A 28 -5.57 5.65 15.17
C LEU A 28 -5.64 6.30 13.79
N VAL A 29 -5.48 7.62 13.70
CA VAL A 29 -5.51 8.36 12.42
C VAL A 29 -4.37 7.92 11.52
N VAL A 30 -3.13 7.86 12.02
CA VAL A 30 -1.96 7.43 11.24
C VAL A 30 -2.12 5.97 10.76
N ASN A 31 -2.55 5.07 11.65
CA ASN A 31 -2.75 3.67 11.28
C ASN A 31 -3.93 3.50 10.29
N GLY A 32 -4.98 4.30 10.44
CA GLY A 32 -6.12 4.31 9.51
C GLY A 32 -5.69 4.72 8.10
N PHE A 33 -4.90 5.79 7.97
CA PHE A 33 -4.35 6.18 6.67
C PHE A 33 -3.36 5.15 6.10
N LEU A 34 -2.52 4.55 6.94
CA LEU A 34 -1.61 3.49 6.51
C LEU A 34 -2.39 2.29 5.95
N ALA A 35 -3.42 1.83 6.66
CA ALA A 35 -4.27 0.74 6.22
C ALA A 35 -5.00 1.08 4.91
N LEU A 36 -5.52 2.30 4.80
CA LEU A 36 -6.20 2.78 3.59
C LEU A 36 -5.25 2.79 2.38
N ILE A 37 -4.04 3.33 2.54
CA ILE A 37 -3.03 3.36 1.47
C ILE A 37 -2.61 1.93 1.10
N ILE A 38 -2.33 1.05 2.07
CA ILE A 38 -1.98 -0.34 1.73
C ILE A 38 -3.12 -1.01 0.95
N TYR A 39 -4.36 -0.85 1.41
CA TYR A 39 -5.53 -1.42 0.76
C TYR A 39 -5.68 -0.92 -0.67
N LEU A 40 -5.68 0.40 -0.87
CA LEU A 40 -5.85 0.99 -2.19
C LEU A 40 -4.70 0.52 -3.10
N GLN A 41 -3.44 0.72 -2.71
CA GLN A 41 -2.25 0.44 -3.53
C GLN A 41 -2.06 -1.06 -3.87
N GLN A 42 -2.69 -1.97 -3.13
CA GLN A 42 -2.70 -3.42 -3.40
C GLN A 42 -3.97 -3.90 -4.12
N THR A 43 -4.99 -3.06 -4.28
CA THR A 43 -6.29 -3.44 -4.87
C THR A 43 -6.50 -2.72 -6.20
N HIS A 44 -6.34 -3.42 -7.32
CA HIS A 44 -6.67 -2.89 -8.65
C HIS A 44 -6.93 -4.01 -9.68
N SER A 45 -7.83 -3.78 -10.65
CA SER A 45 -8.25 -4.82 -11.60
C SER A 45 -7.12 -5.42 -12.43
N SER A 46 -6.13 -4.60 -12.74
CA SER A 46 -4.93 -5.01 -13.49
C SER A 46 -3.84 -5.66 -12.63
N LEU A 47 -4.05 -5.85 -11.32
CA LEU A 47 -3.11 -6.55 -10.47
C LEU A 47 -3.46 -8.04 -10.40
N PRO A 48 -2.53 -8.93 -10.78
CA PRO A 48 -2.70 -10.36 -10.58
C PRO A 48 -2.52 -10.72 -9.10
N HIS A 49 -3.19 -11.77 -8.66
CA HIS A 49 -2.84 -12.46 -7.41
C HIS A 49 -2.20 -13.79 -7.76
N TYR A 50 -1.15 -14.10 -7.02
CA TYR A 50 -0.40 -15.33 -7.20
C TYR A 50 -0.63 -16.25 -6.01
N ASP A 51 -0.84 -17.54 -6.26
CA ASP A 51 -0.71 -18.56 -5.23
C ASP A 51 0.77 -18.91 -4.97
N SER A 52 1.01 -19.84 -4.06
CA SER A 52 2.36 -20.27 -3.72
C SER A 52 3.15 -20.93 -4.85
N SER A 53 2.51 -21.32 -5.95
CA SER A 53 3.19 -21.93 -7.12
C SER A 53 3.74 -20.90 -8.10
N GLU A 54 3.11 -19.72 -8.17
CA GLU A 54 3.45 -18.65 -9.11
C GLU A 54 4.06 -17.41 -8.44
N TRP A 55 4.04 -17.34 -7.11
CA TRP A 55 4.55 -16.20 -6.34
C TRP A 55 6.08 -16.25 -6.20
N ASP A 56 6.71 -15.11 -6.45
CA ASP A 56 8.09 -14.80 -6.07
C ASP A 56 8.17 -13.36 -5.54
N TRP A 57 9.33 -12.98 -4.97
CA TRP A 57 9.51 -11.65 -4.40
C TRP A 57 9.25 -10.51 -5.41
N LEU A 58 9.73 -10.66 -6.65
CA LEU A 58 9.62 -9.61 -7.65
C LEU A 58 8.17 -9.46 -8.11
N ARG A 59 7.50 -10.58 -8.39
CA ARG A 59 6.07 -10.62 -8.72
C ARG A 59 5.25 -10.00 -7.60
N GLY A 60 5.50 -10.37 -6.34
CA GLY A 60 4.83 -9.79 -5.19
C GLY A 60 5.10 -8.29 -5.01
N ALA A 61 6.31 -7.81 -5.29
CA ALA A 61 6.62 -6.38 -5.24
C ALA A 61 5.88 -5.58 -6.34
N LEU A 62 5.68 -6.21 -7.50
CA LEU A 62 4.98 -5.64 -8.65
C LEU A 62 3.45 -5.79 -8.59
N THR A 63 2.88 -6.55 -7.65
CA THR A 63 1.42 -6.57 -7.40
C THR A 63 0.96 -5.31 -6.66
N THR A 64 1.43 -4.15 -7.08
CA THR A 64 1.07 -2.85 -6.51
C THR A 64 0.87 -1.81 -7.59
N VAL A 65 0.08 -0.78 -7.29
CA VAL A 65 -0.23 0.30 -8.24
C VAL A 65 0.06 1.65 -7.61
N ASP A 66 0.68 2.53 -8.39
CA ASP A 66 0.89 3.92 -8.01
C ASP A 66 -0.33 4.77 -8.37
N ARG A 67 -0.70 5.68 -7.48
CA ARG A 67 -1.83 6.61 -7.66
C ARG A 67 -1.47 8.04 -7.29
N ASP A 68 -2.04 8.97 -8.04
CA ASP A 68 -1.90 10.39 -7.77
C ASP A 68 -3.13 10.93 -7.03
N TYR A 69 -2.95 11.31 -5.77
CA TYR A 69 -3.97 11.93 -4.93
C TYR A 69 -3.84 13.47 -4.88
N GLY A 70 -3.11 14.06 -5.83
CA GLY A 70 -2.87 15.49 -5.90
C GLY A 70 -2.09 16.00 -4.69
N PHE A 71 -2.66 16.97 -3.96
CA PHE A 71 -1.98 17.59 -2.82
C PHE A 71 -1.67 16.59 -1.69
N LEU A 72 -2.51 15.55 -1.54
CA LEU A 72 -2.35 14.53 -0.52
C LEU A 72 -1.07 13.71 -0.72
N ASN A 73 -0.53 13.67 -1.93
CA ASN A 73 0.77 13.05 -2.18
C ASN A 73 1.84 13.67 -1.29
N LYS A 74 1.87 15.01 -1.16
CA LYS A 74 2.87 15.68 -0.33
C LYS A 74 2.66 15.42 1.15
N VAL A 75 1.40 15.32 1.59
CA VAL A 75 1.03 14.97 2.97
C VAL A 75 1.51 13.56 3.33
N PHE A 76 1.39 12.61 2.39
CA PHE A 76 1.83 11.23 2.57
C PHE A 76 3.27 10.98 2.07
N HIS A 77 4.11 12.01 2.02
CA HIS A 77 5.53 11.85 1.64
C HIS A 77 5.76 11.16 0.28
N ASN A 78 4.85 11.40 -0.68
CA ASN A 78 4.82 10.86 -2.04
C ASN A 78 4.60 9.35 -2.14
N ILE A 79 4.37 8.65 -1.02
CA ILE A 79 4.22 7.20 -0.99
C ILE A 79 3.11 6.68 -1.90
N THR A 80 2.11 7.53 -2.17
CA THR A 80 0.94 7.19 -2.98
C THR A 80 1.29 6.93 -4.44
N HIS A 81 2.27 7.65 -5.00
CA HIS A 81 2.69 7.58 -6.40
C HIS A 81 4.12 7.06 -6.60
N THR A 82 4.76 6.57 -5.53
CA THR A 82 6.08 5.93 -5.54
C THR A 82 6.06 4.58 -4.80
N TYR A 83 4.88 4.02 -4.59
CA TYR A 83 4.63 2.81 -3.83
C TYR A 83 5.30 1.60 -4.47
N VAL A 84 5.21 1.46 -5.80
CA VAL A 84 5.89 0.37 -6.53
C VAL A 84 7.40 0.40 -6.27
N SER A 85 8.01 1.59 -6.34
CA SER A 85 9.44 1.76 -6.05
C SER A 85 9.78 1.47 -4.60
N HIS A 86 8.88 1.81 -3.67
CA HIS A 86 9.02 1.44 -2.26
C HIS A 86 8.97 -0.08 -2.05
N HIS A 87 8.13 -0.83 -2.77
CA HIS A 87 8.11 -2.30 -2.67
C HIS A 87 9.36 -2.95 -3.25
N LEU A 88 9.88 -2.42 -4.36
CA LEU A 88 11.14 -2.90 -4.95
C LEU A 88 12.35 -2.55 -4.07
N PHE A 89 12.32 -1.40 -3.39
CA PHE A 89 13.43 -0.88 -2.60
C PHE A 89 12.93 -0.34 -1.25
N SER A 90 12.46 -1.23 -0.37
CA SER A 90 11.81 -0.86 0.91
C SER A 90 12.71 -0.12 1.89
N THR A 91 14.03 -0.26 1.74
CA THR A 91 15.05 0.44 2.53
C THR A 91 15.38 1.84 1.99
N MET A 92 14.91 2.18 0.78
CA MET A 92 15.16 3.49 0.18
C MET A 92 14.38 4.58 0.92
N PRO A 93 15.03 5.72 1.24
CA PRO A 93 14.33 6.84 1.85
C PRO A 93 13.33 7.50 0.88
N HIS A 94 12.20 7.96 1.42
CA HIS A 94 11.10 8.55 0.65
C HIS A 94 11.50 9.75 -0.22
N TYR A 95 12.54 10.51 0.15
CA TYR A 95 12.99 11.67 -0.62
C TYR A 95 13.68 11.32 -1.95
N HIS A 96 14.18 10.08 -2.12
CA HIS A 96 14.67 9.57 -3.41
C HIS A 96 13.65 8.70 -4.16
N ALA A 97 12.53 8.33 -3.51
CA ALA A 97 11.55 7.43 -4.11
C ALA A 97 11.01 7.96 -5.45
N ARG A 98 10.79 9.27 -5.57
CA ARG A 98 10.29 9.89 -6.81
C ARG A 98 11.30 9.82 -7.96
N GLU A 99 12.59 9.98 -7.66
CA GLU A 99 13.66 9.84 -8.64
C GLU A 99 13.74 8.40 -9.14
N ALA A 100 13.75 7.44 -8.22
CA ALA A 100 13.73 6.02 -8.54
C ALA A 100 12.50 5.65 -9.39
N THR A 101 11.31 6.13 -9.02
CA THR A 101 10.08 5.88 -9.78
C THR A 101 10.18 6.38 -11.21
N ASN A 102 10.75 7.57 -11.46
CA ASN A 102 10.90 8.11 -12.81
C ASN A 102 11.83 7.25 -13.69
N VAL A 103 12.82 6.58 -13.08
CA VAL A 103 13.75 5.67 -13.78
C VAL A 103 13.12 4.29 -13.98
N ILE A 104 12.41 3.77 -12.98
CA ILE A 104 11.82 2.42 -13.00
C ILE A 104 10.60 2.35 -13.94
N LYS A 105 9.79 3.40 -14.00
CA LYS A 105 8.61 3.50 -14.88
C LYS A 105 8.88 3.05 -16.33
N PRO A 106 9.84 3.65 -17.07
CA PRO A 106 10.12 3.24 -18.44
C PRO A 106 10.74 1.84 -18.55
N LEU A 107 11.43 1.35 -17.52
CA LEU A 107 12.04 0.01 -17.52
C LEU A 107 10.99 -1.09 -17.35
N LEU A 108 9.98 -0.85 -16.51
CA LEU A 108 8.89 -1.80 -16.29
C LEU A 108 7.86 -1.80 -17.43
N GLY A 109 7.74 -0.69 -18.17
CA GLY A 109 6.87 -0.62 -19.34
C GLY A 109 5.43 -1.05 -19.02
N GLU A 110 4.93 -2.08 -19.71
CA GLU A 110 3.57 -2.62 -19.53
C GLU A 110 3.33 -3.25 -18.15
N TYR A 111 4.38 -3.65 -17.44
CA TYR A 111 4.27 -4.18 -16.07
C TYR A 111 4.05 -3.08 -15.03
N TYR A 112 4.29 -1.81 -15.37
CA TYR A 112 4.04 -0.70 -14.47
C TYR A 112 2.57 -0.28 -14.52
N GLN A 113 1.86 -0.50 -13.42
CA GLN A 113 0.45 -0.14 -13.31
C GLN A 113 0.29 1.27 -12.70
N TYR A 114 -0.46 2.13 -13.39
CA TYR A 114 -0.78 3.50 -12.97
C TYR A 114 -2.20 3.84 -13.41
N ARG A 115 -3.22 3.33 -12.71
CA ARG A 115 -4.63 3.63 -13.01
C ARG A 115 -5.52 3.56 -11.76
N GLU A 116 -6.64 4.27 -11.81
CA GLU A 116 -7.69 4.25 -10.80
C GLU A 116 -8.70 3.13 -11.08
N VAL A 117 -9.20 2.50 -10.01
CA VAL A 117 -10.37 1.61 -10.08
C VAL A 117 -11.62 2.47 -9.98
N LYS A 118 -12.56 2.33 -10.94
CA LYS A 118 -13.86 3.01 -10.91
C LYS A 118 -15.04 2.10 -10.55
N GLU A 119 -14.86 0.78 -10.50
CA GLU A 119 -15.97 -0.19 -10.46
C GLU A 119 -15.71 -1.36 -9.48
N CYS A 120 -16.77 -2.08 -9.12
CA CYS A 120 -16.74 -3.21 -8.16
C CYS A 120 -16.25 -4.50 -8.81
N ILE A 121 -15.26 -5.16 -8.20
CA ILE A 121 -14.54 -6.26 -8.85
C ILE A 121 -14.54 -7.55 -8.01
N CYS A 122 -14.82 -8.70 -8.66
CA CYS A 122 -14.69 -10.04 -8.07
C CYS A 122 -13.39 -10.71 -8.55
N VAL A 123 -12.75 -11.52 -7.71
CA VAL A 123 -11.55 -12.29 -8.09
C VAL A 123 -11.96 -13.61 -8.71
N GLU A 124 -11.51 -13.89 -9.93
CA GLU A 124 -11.75 -15.16 -10.64
C GLU A 124 -10.43 -15.73 -11.18
N ALA A 125 -10.40 -17.03 -11.45
CA ALA A 125 -9.26 -17.67 -12.11
C ALA A 125 -9.10 -17.15 -13.55
N GLY A 126 -7.86 -17.03 -14.04
CA GLY A 126 -7.59 -16.65 -15.43
C GLY A 126 -8.28 -17.60 -16.42
N GLU A 127 -8.79 -17.06 -17.53
CA GLU A 127 -9.44 -17.86 -18.58
C GLU A 127 -8.43 -18.38 -19.61
N GLY A 128 -8.56 -19.67 -19.95
CA GLY A 128 -7.67 -20.40 -20.86
C GLY A 128 -6.70 -21.32 -20.13
N ASP A 129 -6.19 -22.32 -20.84
CA ASP A 129 -5.27 -23.38 -20.35
C ASP A 129 -3.90 -22.85 -19.86
N GLN A 130 -3.78 -21.54 -19.61
CA GLN A 130 -2.58 -20.89 -19.12
C GLN A 130 -2.75 -20.42 -17.67
N LYS A 131 -2.08 -21.19 -16.79
CA LYS A 131 -1.60 -20.85 -15.43
C LYS A 131 -2.56 -21.13 -14.27
N LYS A 132 -2.51 -22.39 -13.80
CA LYS A 132 -2.80 -22.71 -12.40
C LYS A 132 -2.03 -21.72 -11.50
N GLY A 133 -2.73 -21.00 -10.63
CA GLY A 133 -2.11 -20.16 -9.61
C GLY A 133 -2.01 -18.66 -9.88
N VAL A 134 -2.56 -18.17 -11.01
CA VAL A 134 -2.72 -16.72 -11.26
C VAL A 134 -4.21 -16.37 -11.29
N PHE A 135 -4.61 -15.41 -10.46
CA PHE A 135 -5.99 -14.95 -10.34
C PHE A 135 -6.09 -13.47 -10.71
N TRP A 136 -7.17 -13.11 -11.39
CA TRP A 136 -7.40 -11.75 -11.84
C TRP A 136 -8.71 -11.21 -11.29
N TYR A 137 -8.73 -9.91 -11.12
CA TYR A 137 -9.93 -9.16 -10.80
C TYR A 137 -10.76 -8.97 -12.09
N LYS A 138 -11.97 -9.53 -12.16
CA LYS A 138 -12.92 -9.37 -13.28
C LYS A 138 -14.12 -8.50 -12.88
N ASN A 139 -14.41 -7.48 -13.69
CA ASN A 139 -15.63 -6.69 -13.58
C ASN A 139 -16.81 -7.55 -14.05
N LYS A 140 -17.89 -7.61 -13.25
CA LYS A 140 -19.09 -8.40 -13.60
C LYS A 140 -20.22 -7.59 -14.24
N PHE A 141 -19.96 -6.34 -14.64
CA PHE A 141 -20.95 -5.45 -15.25
C PHE A 141 -20.28 -4.57 -16.30
#